data_AF-A0A662BH59-F1
#
_entry.id   AF-A0A662BH59-F1
#
_cell.length_a   1.000
_cell.length_b   1.000
_cell.length_c   1.000
_cell.angle_alpha   90.00
_cell.angle_beta   90.00
_cell.angle_gamma   90.00
#
_symmetry.space_group_name_H-M   'P 1'
#
loop_
_entity.id
_entity.type
_entity.pdbx_description
1 polymer ?
#
loop_
_entity_poly.entity_id
_entity_poly.type
_entity_poly.pdbx_seq_one_letter_code
_entity_poly.pdbx_strand_id
1 'polypeptide(L)'
;MSNKKINQKRSSWIRLALGIVIIVFVNIISMQLFTRLDLTAEKRYTVSEDTRALLRQLDDIVYFQVYLEGSMPPRYERLQRATREMLDEFRVYSDNIQYEFINPTTSSDPEER
;
A
#
# COMPACT_ATOMS: atom_id res chain seq x y z
N MET A 1 -41.54 38.41 -11.76
CA MET A 1 -40.51 37.48 -12.29
C MET A 1 -39.34 37.19 -11.31
N SER A 2 -39.56 37.13 -9.97
CA SER A 2 -38.45 37.00 -8.99
C SER A 2 -38.24 35.59 -8.38
N ASN A 3 -39.30 34.78 -8.27
CA ASN A 3 -39.25 33.48 -7.56
C ASN A 3 -38.37 32.39 -8.19
N LYS A 4 -38.08 32.47 -9.51
CA LYS A 4 -37.33 31.42 -10.21
C LYS A 4 -35.84 31.40 -9.83
N LYS A 5 -35.26 32.56 -9.47
CA LYS A 5 -33.84 32.68 -9.08
C LYS A 5 -33.53 32.12 -7.69
N ILE A 6 -34.46 32.24 -6.75
CA ILE A 6 -34.30 31.71 -5.37
C ILE A 6 -34.24 30.17 -5.39
N ASN A 7 -35.08 29.53 -6.21
CA ASN A 7 -35.06 28.07 -6.38
C ASN A 7 -33.76 27.55 -7.02
N GLN A 8 -33.17 28.28 -7.96
CA GLN A 8 -31.89 27.91 -8.57
C GLN A 8 -30.71 28.06 -7.61
N LYS A 9 -30.68 29.12 -6.78
CA LYS A 9 -29.64 29.25 -5.75
C LYS A 9 -29.76 28.16 -4.68
N ARG A 10 -30.98 27.85 -4.23
CA ARG A 10 -31.23 26.80 -3.25
C ARG A 10 -30.87 25.41 -3.78
N SER A 11 -31.19 25.10 -5.05
CA SER A 11 -30.81 23.82 -5.66
C SER A 11 -29.29 23.68 -5.81
N SER A 12 -28.56 24.76 -6.15
CA SER A 12 -27.10 24.76 -6.19
C SER A 12 -26.48 24.50 -4.82
N TRP A 13 -26.99 25.12 -3.75
CA TRP A 13 -26.52 24.87 -2.38
C TRP A 13 -26.80 23.45 -1.91
N ILE A 14 -27.97 22.89 -2.26
CA ILE A 14 -28.30 21.49 -1.94
C ILE A 14 -27.36 20.53 -2.69
N ARG A 15 -27.07 20.78 -3.97
CA ARG A 15 -26.12 19.98 -4.75
C ARG A 15 -24.70 20.05 -4.18
N LEU A 16 -24.27 21.24 -3.77
CA LEU A 16 -22.97 21.44 -3.14
C LEU A 16 -22.89 20.69 -1.80
N ALA A 17 -23.89 20.85 -0.95
CA ALA A 17 -23.96 20.14 0.34
C ALA A 17 -23.96 18.61 0.13
N LEU A 18 -24.73 18.12 -0.84
CA LEU A 18 -24.74 16.71 -1.20
C LEU A 18 -23.37 16.23 -1.68
N GLY A 19 -22.68 17.01 -2.52
CA GLY A 19 -21.33 16.70 -2.99
C GLY A 19 -20.32 16.61 -1.84
N ILE A 20 -20.38 17.55 -0.88
CA ILE A 20 -19.53 17.50 0.32
C ILE A 20 -19.84 16.25 1.15
N VAL A 21 -21.12 15.93 1.36
CA VAL A 21 -21.52 14.71 2.10
C VAL A 21 -20.96 13.46 1.42
N ILE A 22 -21.05 13.36 0.09
CA ILE A 22 -20.47 12.24 -0.67
C ILE A 22 -18.95 12.16 -0.46
N ILE A 23 -18.23 13.28 -0.55
CA ILE A 23 -16.77 13.30 -0.33
C ILE A 23 -16.42 12.82 1.08
N VAL A 24 -17.16 13.26 2.11
CA VAL A 24 -16.97 12.83 3.50
C VAL A 24 -17.21 11.32 3.64
N PHE A 25 -18.30 10.79 3.08
CA PHE A 25 -18.59 9.36 3.12
C PHE A 25 -17.51 8.54 2.40
N VAL A 26 -17.07 8.96 1.22
CA VAL A 26 -15.97 8.31 0.50
C VAL A 26 -14.71 8.32 1.33
N ASN A 27 -14.37 9.43 1.99
CA ASN A 27 -13.20 9.51 2.85
C ASN A 27 -13.26 8.51 4.03
N ILE A 28 -14.41 8.41 4.71
CA ILE A 28 -14.62 7.45 5.80
C ILE A 28 -14.49 6.01 5.30
N ILE A 29 -15.09 5.67 4.16
CA ILE A 29 -15.01 4.33 3.56
C ILE A 29 -13.56 4.02 3.16
N SER A 30 -12.84 4.98 2.58
CA SER A 30 -11.43 4.82 2.20
C SER A 30 -10.51 4.59 3.39
N MET A 31 -10.87 5.05 4.60
CA MET A 31 -10.10 4.72 5.81
C MET A 31 -10.24 3.25 6.23
N GLN A 32 -11.34 2.59 5.85
CA GLN A 32 -11.57 1.17 6.15
C GLN A 32 -11.00 0.25 5.06
N LEU A 33 -10.91 0.74 3.82
CA LEU A 33 -10.38 0.01 2.67
C LEU A 33 -8.94 0.48 2.39
N PHE A 34 -7.96 -0.16 3.04
CA PHE A 34 -6.54 -0.01 2.67
C PHE A 34 -6.32 -0.61 1.27
N THR A 35 -6.50 0.22 0.24
CA THR A 35 -6.31 -0.17 -1.16
C THR A 35 -5.15 0.62 -1.73
N ARG A 36 -4.08 -0.08 -2.16
CA ARG A 36 -2.94 0.52 -2.85
C ARG A 36 -3.11 0.28 -4.34
N LEU A 37 -3.48 1.33 -5.09
CA LEU A 37 -3.61 1.24 -6.53
C LEU A 37 -2.27 1.53 -7.21
N ASP A 38 -1.75 0.54 -7.95
CA ASP A 38 -0.57 0.72 -8.78
C ASP A 38 -0.95 1.46 -10.07
N LEU A 39 -0.51 2.72 -10.19
CA LEU A 39 -0.77 3.57 -11.35
C LEU A 39 0.31 3.46 -12.44
N THR A 40 1.27 2.55 -12.31
CA THR A 40 2.28 2.33 -13.34
C THR A 40 1.70 1.58 -14.53
N ALA A 41 2.14 1.95 -15.75
CA ALA A 41 1.66 1.35 -16.99
C ALA A 41 1.90 -0.18 -17.03
N GLU A 42 3.03 -0.62 -16.50
CA GLU A 42 3.47 -2.02 -16.48
C GLU A 42 3.12 -2.74 -15.16
N LYS A 43 2.43 -2.07 -14.22
CA LYS A 43 2.08 -2.63 -12.91
C LYS A 43 3.29 -3.18 -12.13
N ARG A 44 4.41 -2.45 -12.15
CA ARG A 44 5.70 -2.90 -11.58
C ARG A 44 5.70 -3.06 -10.05
N TYR A 45 4.69 -2.55 -9.37
CA TYR A 45 4.50 -2.70 -7.93
C TYR A 45 3.35 -3.65 -7.59
N THR A 46 2.82 -4.36 -8.59
CA THR A 46 1.74 -5.33 -8.44
C THR A 46 2.29 -6.74 -8.62
N VAL A 47 1.92 -7.64 -7.72
CA VAL A 47 2.28 -9.06 -7.82
C VAL A 47 1.51 -9.70 -8.97
N SER A 48 2.21 -10.48 -9.80
CA SER A 48 1.60 -11.22 -10.92
C SER A 48 0.57 -12.25 -10.43
N GLU A 49 -0.39 -12.60 -11.28
CA GLU A 49 -1.44 -13.56 -10.91
C GLU A 49 -0.85 -14.94 -10.53
N ASP A 50 0.19 -15.40 -11.22
CA ASP A 50 0.85 -16.67 -10.90
C ASP A 50 1.48 -16.64 -9.50
N THR A 51 2.16 -15.55 -9.14
CA THR A 51 2.73 -15.39 -7.80
C THR A 51 1.64 -15.28 -6.74
N ARG A 52 0.51 -14.61 -7.02
CA ARG A 52 -0.63 -14.61 -6.09
C ARG A 52 -1.19 -16.00 -5.86
N ALA A 53 -1.27 -16.83 -6.91
CA ALA A 53 -1.72 -18.22 -6.79
C ALA A 53 -0.77 -19.02 -5.89
N LEU A 54 0.55 -18.85 -6.07
CA LEU A 54 1.55 -19.47 -5.20
C LEU A 54 1.43 -19.01 -3.74
N LEU A 55 1.33 -17.70 -3.50
CA LEU A 55 1.23 -17.14 -2.15
C LEU A 55 0.00 -17.65 -1.39
N ARG A 56 -1.14 -17.79 -2.07
CA ARG A 56 -2.39 -18.31 -1.49
C ARG A 56 -2.35 -19.81 -1.18
N GLN A 57 -1.42 -20.55 -1.78
CA GLN A 57 -1.24 -21.99 -1.60
C GLN A 57 -0.13 -22.31 -0.59
N LEU A 58 0.44 -21.30 0.08
CA LEU A 58 1.45 -21.54 1.11
C LEU A 58 0.82 -22.21 2.34
N ASP A 59 1.23 -23.45 2.59
CA ASP A 59 0.77 -24.25 3.73
C ASP A 59 1.56 -23.99 5.02
N ASP A 60 2.72 -23.34 4.94
CA ASP A 60 3.60 -23.02 6.07
C ASP A 60 4.24 -21.63 5.92
N ILE A 61 4.83 -21.13 7.01
CA ILE A 61 5.45 -19.82 7.10
C ILE A 61 6.71 -19.77 6.23
N VAL A 62 6.75 -18.79 5.32
CA VAL A 62 7.96 -18.42 4.60
C VAL A 62 8.55 -17.17 5.25
N TYR A 63 9.73 -17.35 5.83
CA TYR A 63 10.43 -16.28 6.55
C TYR A 63 11.59 -15.71 5.70
N PHE A 64 11.56 -14.40 5.45
CA PHE A 64 12.59 -13.70 4.69
C PHE A 64 13.51 -12.88 5.61
N GLN A 65 14.80 -13.18 5.58
CA GLN A 65 15.84 -12.34 6.20
C GLN A 65 16.42 -11.41 5.14
N VAL A 66 16.22 -10.10 5.31
CA VAL A 66 16.63 -9.09 4.33
C VAL A 66 17.75 -8.24 4.88
N TYR A 67 18.97 -8.44 4.38
CA TYR A 67 20.17 -7.70 4.81
C TYR A 67 20.28 -6.32 4.13
N LEU A 68 19.22 -5.53 4.23
CA LEU A 68 19.10 -4.20 3.63
C LEU A 68 18.79 -3.10 4.66
N GLU A 69 19.24 -3.23 5.91
CA GLU A 69 19.04 -2.22 6.97
C GLU A 69 20.37 -1.55 7.39
N GLY A 70 20.32 -0.34 7.94
CA GLY A 70 21.49 0.40 8.43
C GLY A 70 21.98 1.52 7.50
N SER A 71 23.20 2.01 7.73
CA SER A 71 23.77 3.11 6.93
C SER A 71 24.23 2.60 5.56
N MET A 72 23.34 2.69 4.57
CA MET A 72 23.63 2.26 3.20
C MET A 72 23.87 3.44 2.26
N PRO A 73 24.69 3.27 1.21
CA PRO A 73 24.73 4.22 0.12
C PRO A 73 23.32 4.49 -0.47
N PRO A 74 23.01 5.72 -0.93
CA PRO A 74 21.67 6.09 -1.42
C PRO A 74 21.10 5.19 -2.53
N ARG A 75 21.96 4.51 -3.29
CA ARG A 75 21.56 3.55 -4.32
C ARG A 75 20.81 2.34 -3.74
N TYR A 76 21.13 1.92 -2.52
CA TYR A 76 20.52 0.75 -1.88
C TYR A 76 19.26 1.10 -1.07
N GLU A 77 19.08 2.35 -0.64
CA GLU A 77 17.83 2.79 0.01
C GLU A 77 16.59 2.54 -0.88
N ARG A 78 16.75 2.72 -2.20
CA ARG A 78 15.69 2.40 -3.18
C ARG A 78 15.37 0.92 -3.21
N LEU A 79 16.40 0.06 -3.14
CA LEU A 79 16.24 -1.39 -3.13
C LEU A 79 15.60 -1.87 -1.82
N GLN A 80 16.04 -1.35 -0.67
CA GLN A 80 15.45 -1.63 0.64
C GLN A 80 13.96 -1.33 0.62
N ARG A 81 13.58 -0.12 0.17
CA ARG A 81 12.19 0.31 0.07
C ARG A 81 11.38 -0.58 -0.87
N ALA A 82 11.88 -0.82 -2.08
CA ALA A 82 11.18 -1.66 -3.06
C ALA A 82 11.00 -3.11 -2.56
N THR A 83 12.00 -3.66 -1.87
CA THR A 83 11.93 -5.00 -1.28
C THR A 83 10.89 -5.05 -0.18
N ARG A 84 10.85 -4.04 0.70
CA ARG A 84 9.84 -3.92 1.76
C ARG A 84 8.44 -3.82 1.17
N GLU A 85 8.25 -2.93 0.20
CA GLU A 85 6.96 -2.73 -0.48
C GLU A 85 6.46 -3.99 -1.20
N MET A 86 7.37 -4.82 -1.71
CA MET A 86 7.05 -6.11 -2.33
C MET A 86 6.64 -7.16 -1.29
N LEU A 87 7.37 -7.27 -0.18
CA LEU A 87 7.05 -8.22 0.89
C LEU A 87 5.75 -7.83 1.64
N ASP A 88 5.47 -6.54 1.78
CA ASP A 88 4.17 -6.04 2.23
C ASP A 88 3.05 -6.45 1.29
N GLU A 89 3.27 -6.36 -0.03
CA GLU A 89 2.29 -6.81 -1.03
C GLU A 89 2.08 -8.33 -0.97
N PHE A 90 3.12 -9.11 -0.70
CA PHE A 90 2.98 -10.57 -0.51
C PHE A 90 2.09 -10.91 0.68
N ARG A 91 2.21 -10.17 1.80
CA ARG A 91 1.36 -10.32 2.99
C ARG A 91 -0.12 -10.05 2.73
N VAL A 92 -0.46 -9.25 1.72
CA VAL A 92 -1.86 -9.03 1.31
C VAL A 92 -2.50 -10.33 0.80
N TYR A 93 -1.71 -11.24 0.21
CA TYR A 93 -2.22 -12.49 -0.37
C TYR A 93 -1.98 -13.72 0.50
N SER A 94 -1.18 -13.61 1.56
CA SER A 94 -0.85 -14.73 2.45
C SER A 94 -0.41 -14.26 3.84
N ASP A 95 -1.10 -14.74 4.87
CA ASP A 95 -0.73 -14.51 6.28
C ASP A 95 0.57 -15.24 6.68
N ASN A 96 1.04 -16.17 5.85
CA ASN A 96 2.23 -16.99 6.08
C ASN A 96 3.55 -16.30 5.69
N ILE A 97 3.49 -15.04 5.25
CA ILE A 97 4.69 -14.28 4.86
C ILE A 97 5.21 -13.48 6.06
N GLN A 98 6.41 -13.84 6.52
CA GLN A 98 7.11 -13.13 7.58
C GLN A 98 8.46 -12.64 7.10
N TYR A 99 8.92 -11.49 7.58
CA TYR A 99 10.22 -10.98 7.21
C TYR A 99 10.78 -10.01 8.24
N GLU A 100 12.10 -9.91 8.25
CA GLU A 100 12.87 -8.97 9.04
C GLU A 100 13.95 -8.31 8.17
N PHE A 101 14.22 -7.04 8.46
CA PHE A 101 15.31 -6.30 7.85
C PHE A 101 16.48 -6.23 8.84
N ILE A 102 17.62 -6.78 8.45
CA ILE A 102 18.80 -6.96 9.30
C ILE A 102 19.87 -5.97 8.86
N ASN A 103 20.52 -5.33 9.84
CA ASN A 103 21.70 -4.53 9.60
C ASN A 103 22.95 -5.42 9.74
N PRO A 104 23.65 -5.73 8.63
CA PRO A 104 24.81 -6.63 8.65
C PRO A 104 26.01 -6.02 9.39
N THR A 105 26.04 -4.70 9.60
CA THR A 105 27.17 -4.03 10.28
C THR A 105 27.08 -4.08 11.80
N THR A 106 25.93 -4.47 12.35
CA THR A 106 25.67 -4.54 13.79
C THR A 106 25.58 -5.96 14.34
N SER A 107 25.69 -6.99 13.48
CA SER A 107 25.64 -8.38 13.92
C SER A 107 26.89 -8.77 14.71
N SER A 108 26.68 -9.37 15.87
CA SER A 108 27.72 -9.91 16.74
C SER A 108 28.18 -11.31 16.32
N ASP A 109 27.50 -11.94 15.36
CA ASP A 109 27.77 -13.29 14.88
C ASP A 109 28.84 -13.29 13.76
N PRO A 110 29.99 -13.98 13.92
CA PRO A 110 31.06 -14.00 12.94
C PRO A 110 30.68 -14.60 11.57
N GLU A 111 29.65 -15.44 11.49
CA GLU A 111 29.20 -16.02 10.21
C GLU A 111 28.34 -15.06 9.38
N GLU A 112 27.82 -13.98 9.99
CA GLU A 112 27.00 -12.96 9.34
C GLU A 112 27.78 -11.68 8.96
N ARG A 113 29.11 -11.66 9.14
CA ARG A 113 29.99 -10.53 8.79
C ARG A 113 30.61 -10.63 7.40
#